data_AF-A0A2R4FUT1-F1
#
_entry.id   AF-A0A2R4FUT1-F1
#
_cell.length_a   1.000
_cell.length_b   1.000
_cell.length_c   1.000
_cell.angle_alpha   90.00
_cell.angle_beta   90.00
_cell.angle_gamma   90.00
#
_symmetry.space_group_name_H-M   'P 1'
#
loop_
_entity.id
_entity.type
_entity.pdbx_description
1 polymer ?
#
loop_
_entity_poly.entity_id
_entity_poly.type
_entity_poly.pdbx_seq_one_letter_code
_entity_poly.pdbx_strand_id
1 'polypeptide(L)'
;MRRLFRSLFPAAAPPPPTAPAGPPNAGSHYARVAYPPLTAGQIRFQRFSGVGRGLDPEEVRAFLYRVADEFAEVRAELARTRTENSRIKNALRDWQARYRRANRV
;
A
#
# COMPACT_ATOMS: atom_id res chain seq x y z
N MET A 1 3.45 -36.71 34.76
CA MET A 1 3.91 -35.45 35.38
C MET A 1 5.20 -34.99 34.70
N ARG A 2 5.23 -33.80 34.11
CA ARG A 2 6.46 -33.07 33.79
C ARG A 2 6.13 -31.58 33.73
N ARG A 3 6.58 -30.84 34.73
CA ARG A 3 6.42 -29.40 34.87
C ARG A 3 7.47 -28.68 34.01
N LEU A 4 7.00 -27.66 33.30
CA LEU A 4 7.54 -26.31 33.15
C LEU A 4 9.06 -26.12 33.21
N PHE A 5 9.61 -25.53 32.14
CA PHE A 5 10.47 -24.35 32.29
C PHE A 5 10.05 -23.28 31.27
N ARG A 6 9.43 -22.23 31.79
CA ARG A 6 9.16 -20.95 31.15
C ARG A 6 10.28 -20.00 31.60
N SER A 7 11.06 -19.50 30.66
CA SER A 7 12.06 -18.41 30.77
C SER A 7 12.89 -18.47 29.49
N LEU A 8 13.29 -17.42 28.77
CA LEU A 8 13.32 -15.98 28.96
C LEU A 8 13.39 -15.38 27.55
N PHE A 9 12.46 -14.52 27.16
CA PHE A 9 12.76 -13.50 26.15
C PHE A 9 12.46 -12.14 26.77
N PRO A 10 13.49 -11.41 27.21
CA PRO A 10 13.50 -9.97 27.12
C PRO A 10 14.49 -9.59 26.01
N ALA A 11 13.97 -9.14 24.88
CA ALA A 11 14.74 -8.31 23.96
C ALA A 11 13.80 -7.18 23.53
N ALA A 12 14.28 -5.96 23.79
CA ALA A 12 13.53 -4.72 23.81
C ALA A 12 12.62 -4.50 22.60
N ALA A 13 11.44 -3.91 22.86
CA ALA A 13 10.70 -3.22 21.81
C ALA A 13 11.66 -2.19 21.16
N PRO A 14 11.76 -2.13 19.81
CA PRO A 14 12.57 -1.09 19.19
C PRO A 14 11.99 0.28 19.60
N PRO A 15 12.84 1.30 19.84
CA PRO A 15 12.35 2.64 20.10
C PRO A 15 11.47 3.09 18.90
N PRO A 16 10.40 3.87 19.14
CA PRO A 16 9.66 4.46 18.03
C PRO A 16 10.64 5.28 17.20
N PRO A 17 10.66 5.15 15.86
CA PRO A 17 11.54 5.98 15.05
C PRO A 17 11.14 7.43 15.28
N THR A 18 12.04 8.22 15.86
CA THR A 18 11.92 9.67 15.97
C THR A 18 11.63 10.20 14.56
N ALA A 19 10.39 10.60 14.31
CA ALA A 19 9.94 10.99 12.99
C ALA A 19 10.70 12.25 12.56
N PRO A 20 11.51 12.24 11.49
CA PRO A 20 11.91 13.49 10.88
C PRO A 20 10.66 14.12 10.26
N ALA A 21 10.44 15.41 10.55
CA ALA A 21 9.39 16.20 9.91
C ALA A 21 9.59 16.17 8.38
N GLY A 22 8.83 15.31 7.71
CA GLY A 22 8.81 15.24 6.25
C GLY A 22 8.19 16.50 5.65
N PRO A 23 8.58 16.89 4.42
CA PRO A 23 8.02 18.08 3.77
C PRO A 23 6.50 17.96 3.60
N PRO A 24 5.76 19.08 3.59
CA PRO A 24 4.29 19.14 3.73
C PRO A 24 3.46 18.48 2.60
N ASN A 25 4.11 17.90 1.59
CA ASN A 25 3.45 17.27 0.43
C ASN A 25 3.74 15.77 0.28
N ALA A 26 4.36 15.13 1.28
CA ALA A 26 4.57 13.69 1.28
C ALA A 26 3.28 12.95 1.68
N GLY A 27 2.32 12.85 0.76
CA GLY A 27 1.10 12.07 0.95
C GLY A 27 1.43 10.65 1.39
N SER A 28 1.17 10.34 2.67
CA SER A 28 1.10 9.00 3.26
C SER A 28 2.08 7.97 2.68
N HIS A 29 3.38 8.23 2.81
CA HIS A 29 4.43 7.25 2.48
C HIS A 29 4.70 6.25 3.62
N TYR A 30 4.20 6.53 4.84
CA TYR A 30 4.45 5.71 6.03
C TYR A 30 3.87 4.29 5.92
N ALA A 31 2.74 4.10 5.24
CA ALA A 31 2.17 2.77 5.02
C ALA A 31 2.93 1.93 3.98
N ARG A 32 3.76 2.56 3.13
CA ARG A 32 4.45 1.90 2.01
C ARG A 32 5.76 1.21 2.40
N VAL A 33 6.29 1.53 3.58
CA VAL A 33 7.60 1.03 4.05
C VAL A 33 7.44 -0.24 4.88
N ALA A 34 6.28 -0.47 5.51
CA ALA A 34 6.07 -1.64 6.36
C ALA A 34 5.68 -2.90 5.56
N TYR A 35 4.98 -2.75 4.43
CA TYR A 35 4.55 -3.89 3.61
C TYR A 35 4.52 -3.53 2.11
N PRO A 36 4.91 -4.47 1.23
CA PRO A 36 4.65 -4.32 -0.20
C PRO A 36 3.14 -4.14 -0.44
N PRO A 37 2.73 -3.32 -1.44
CA PRO A 37 1.33 -3.11 -1.74
C PRO A 37 0.62 -4.43 -2.04
N LEU A 38 -0.53 -4.65 -1.43
CA LEU A 38 -1.36 -5.82 -1.68
C LEU A 38 -1.78 -5.85 -3.17
N THR A 39 -1.72 -7.03 -3.78
CA THR A 39 -2.14 -7.27 -5.17
C THR A 39 -3.49 -7.99 -5.21
N ALA A 40 -4.25 -7.80 -6.29
CA ALA A 40 -5.50 -8.53 -6.50
C ALA A 40 -5.29 -10.07 -6.47
N GLY A 41 -4.18 -10.55 -7.03
CA GLY A 41 -3.81 -11.97 -6.97
C GLY A 41 -3.57 -12.46 -5.54
N GLN A 42 -2.91 -11.66 -4.69
CA GLN A 42 -2.74 -11.99 -3.27
C GLN A 42 -4.08 -12.06 -2.54
N ILE A 43 -5.02 -11.16 -2.83
CA ILE A 43 -6.37 -11.21 -2.24
C ILE A 43 -7.10 -12.48 -2.69
N ARG A 44 -7.12 -12.74 -4.00
CA ARG A 44 -7.83 -13.86 -4.62
C ARG A 44 -7.39 -15.21 -4.09
N PHE A 45 -6.10 -15.37 -3.82
CA PHE A 45 -5.50 -16.63 -3.39
C PHE A 45 -5.05 -16.64 -1.92
N GLN A 46 -5.53 -15.68 -1.12
CA GLN A 46 -5.21 -15.63 0.30
C GLN A 46 -5.67 -16.91 1.00
N ARG A 47 -4.75 -17.54 1.72
CA ARG A 47 -5.04 -18.71 2.56
C ARG A 47 -5.20 -18.27 4.01
N PHE A 48 -6.20 -18.81 4.69
CA PHE A 48 -6.40 -18.66 6.13
C PHE A 48 -6.25 -20.03 6.79
N SER A 49 -5.76 -20.04 8.03
CA SER A 49 -5.75 -21.24 8.87
C SER A 49 -7.17 -21.57 9.34
N GLY A 50 -7.51 -22.85 9.38
CA GLY A 50 -8.79 -23.31 9.93
C GLY A 50 -8.88 -23.10 11.44
N VAL A 51 -10.08 -22.77 11.93
CA VAL A 51 -10.39 -22.63 13.36
C VAL A 51 -11.70 -23.37 13.67
N GLY A 52 -11.85 -23.87 14.91
CA GLY A 52 -12.96 -24.77 15.29
C GLY A 52 -14.37 -24.18 15.17
N ARG A 53 -14.48 -22.84 15.10
CA ARG A 53 -15.70 -22.13 14.66
C ARG A 53 -15.26 -20.99 13.74
N GLY A 54 -15.54 -21.12 12.45
CA GLY A 54 -15.19 -20.13 11.43
C GLY A 54 -16.30 -19.96 10.39
N LEU A 55 -16.11 -18.99 9.50
CA LEU A 55 -16.98 -18.77 8.34
C LEU A 55 -16.85 -19.93 7.35
N ASP A 56 -17.88 -20.12 6.51
CA ASP A 56 -17.82 -21.08 5.40
C ASP A 56 -16.65 -20.72 4.47
N PRO A 57 -15.67 -21.63 4.28
CA PRO A 57 -14.54 -21.40 3.39
C PRO A 57 -14.93 -21.06 1.94
N GLU A 58 -16.04 -21.56 1.43
CA GLU A 58 -16.49 -21.23 0.06
C GLU A 58 -17.09 -19.83 -0.03
N GLU A 59 -17.86 -19.41 0.97
CA GLU A 59 -18.39 -18.03 1.05
C GLU A 59 -17.23 -17.02 1.14
N VAL A 60 -16.23 -17.31 1.98
CA VAL A 60 -15.02 -16.48 2.08
C VAL A 60 -14.28 -16.42 0.75
N ARG A 61 -14.13 -17.56 0.04
CA ARG A 61 -13.51 -17.57 -1.29
C ARG A 61 -14.28 -16.70 -2.27
N ALA A 62 -15.60 -16.87 -2.38
CA ALA A 62 -16.44 -16.09 -3.28
C ALA A 62 -16.33 -14.58 -3.00
N PHE A 63 -16.32 -14.20 -1.72
CA PHE A 63 -16.12 -12.80 -1.33
C PHE A 63 -14.74 -12.27 -1.73
N LEU A 64 -13.67 -13.03 -1.48
CA LEU A 64 -12.32 -12.63 -1.88
C LEU A 64 -12.16 -12.46 -3.39
N TYR A 65 -12.84 -13.28 -4.21
CA TYR A 65 -12.84 -13.10 -5.67
C TYR A 65 -13.44 -11.74 -6.05
N ARG A 66 -14.61 -11.40 -5.51
CA ARG A 66 -15.26 -10.11 -5.77
C ARG A 66 -14.40 -8.93 -5.33
N VAL A 67 -13.87 -9.00 -4.10
CA VAL A 67 -12.98 -7.96 -3.57
C VAL A 67 -11.73 -7.80 -4.44
N ALA A 68 -11.15 -8.91 -4.90
CA ALA A 68 -9.97 -8.86 -5.77
C ALA A 68 -10.28 -8.17 -7.11
N ASP A 69 -11.47 -8.41 -7.68
CA ASP A 69 -11.89 -7.82 -8.95
C ASP A 69 -12.14 -6.31 -8.80
N GLU A 70 -12.91 -5.90 -7.78
CA GLU A 70 -13.12 -4.48 -7.47
C GLU A 70 -11.81 -3.76 -7.13
N PHE A 71 -10.92 -4.41 -6.37
CA PHE A 71 -9.61 -3.87 -6.05
C PHE A 71 -8.74 -3.70 -7.30
N ALA A 72 -8.78 -4.64 -8.24
CA ALA A 72 -8.07 -4.54 -9.51
C ALA A 72 -8.57 -3.35 -10.34
N GLU A 73 -9.90 -3.14 -10.38
CA GLU A 73 -10.51 -2.01 -11.08
C GLU A 73 -10.07 -0.67 -10.50
N VAL A 74 -10.18 -0.49 -9.18
CA VAL A 74 -9.75 0.75 -8.49
C VAL A 74 -8.25 1.01 -8.70
N ARG A 75 -7.42 -0.04 -8.68
CA ARG A 75 -5.98 0.07 -8.94
C ARG A 75 -5.69 0.48 -10.38
N ALA A 76 -6.45 -0.02 -11.35
CA ALA A 76 -6.32 0.36 -12.75
C ALA A 76 -6.74 1.82 -12.96
N GLU A 77 -7.83 2.27 -12.34
CA GLU A 77 -8.28 3.66 -12.40
C GLU A 77 -7.25 4.62 -11.76
N LEU A 78 -6.70 4.24 -10.61
CA LEU A 78 -5.62 4.99 -9.98
C LEU A 78 -4.37 5.10 -10.88
N ALA A 79 -4.03 4.03 -11.60
CA ALA A 79 -2.92 4.04 -12.54
C ALA A 79 -3.20 4.99 -13.73
N ARG A 80 -4.40 4.93 -14.31
CA ARG A 80 -4.85 5.85 -15.37
C ARG A 80 -4.77 7.30 -14.92
N THR A 81 -5.36 7.60 -13.76
CA THR A 81 -5.35 8.94 -13.16
C THR A 81 -3.92 9.45 -12.95
N ARG A 82 -3.00 8.62 -12.45
CA ARG A 82 -1.58 9.00 -12.26
C ARG A 82 -0.87 9.27 -13.58
N THR A 83 -1.13 8.46 -14.60
CA THR A 83 -0.58 8.67 -15.94
C THR A 83 -1.05 10.00 -16.50
N GLU A 84 -2.34 10.31 -16.40
CA GLU A 84 -2.89 11.58 -16.89
C GLU A 84 -2.34 12.77 -16.11
N ASN A 85 -2.27 12.66 -14.79
CA ASN A 85 -1.68 13.71 -13.95
C ASN A 85 -0.22 13.98 -14.33
N SER A 86 0.53 12.93 -14.68
CA SER A 86 1.93 13.05 -15.14
C SER A 86 2.02 13.73 -16.49
N ARG A 87 1.11 13.38 -17.43
CA ARG A 87 1.01 14.03 -18.74
C ARG A 87 0.73 15.53 -18.61
N ILE A 88 -0.25 15.91 -17.80
CA ILE A 88 -0.60 17.32 -17.54
C ILE A 88 0.59 18.08 -16.94
N LYS A 89 1.25 17.49 -15.93
CA LYS A 89 2.43 18.10 -15.29
C LYS A 89 3.58 18.30 -16.26
N ASN A 90 3.81 17.36 -17.17
CA ASN A 90 4.85 17.49 -18.19
C ASN A 90 4.51 18.59 -19.19
N ALA A 91 3.27 18.63 -19.71
CA ALA A 91 2.84 19.70 -20.60
C ALA A 91 2.98 21.10 -19.96
N LEU A 92 2.64 21.21 -18.67
CA LEU A 92 2.81 22.46 -17.91
C LEU A 92 4.29 22.85 -17.78
N ARG A 93 5.17 21.90 -17.45
CA ARG A 93 6.62 22.14 -17.37
C ARG A 93 7.19 22.59 -18.71
N ASP A 94 6.79 21.96 -19.80
CA ASP A 94 7.24 22.30 -21.15
C ASP A 94 6.79 23.70 -21.56
N TRP A 95 5.54 24.05 -21.26
CA TRP A 95 5.05 25.41 -21.44
C TRP A 95 5.83 26.43 -20.60
N GLN A 96 6.02 26.18 -19.30
CA GLN A 96 6.80 27.06 -18.43
C GLN A 96 8.24 27.24 -18.90
N ALA A 97 8.88 26.18 -19.39
CA ALA A 97 10.23 26.22 -19.93
C ALA A 97 10.31 27.09 -21.19
N ARG A 98 9.35 26.94 -22.11
CA ARG A 98 9.24 27.79 -23.32
C ARG A 98 9.00 29.25 -22.95
N TYR A 99 8.08 29.52 -22.03
CA TYR A 99 7.75 30.87 -21.59
C TYR A 99 8.96 31.59 -20.95
N ARG A 100 9.69 30.91 -20.05
CA ARG A 100 10.91 31.48 -19.44
C ARG A 100 12.01 31.79 -20.45
N ARG A 101 12.15 30.98 -21.51
CA ARG A 101 13.11 31.26 -22.59
C ARG A 101 12.70 32.49 -23.40
N ALA A 102 11.42 32.61 -23.73
CA ALA A 102 10.90 33.74 -24.50
C ALA A 102 10.92 35.06 -23.70
N ASN A 103 10.75 35.00 -22.38
CA ASN A 103 10.69 36.16 -21.49
C ASN A 103 12.02 36.44 -20.76
N ARG A 104 13.14 35.93 -21.28
CA ARG A 104 14.49 36.28 -20.84
C ARG A 104 14.97 37.43 -21.74
N VAL A 105 14.68 38.66 -21.30
CA VAL A 105 15.22 39.92 -21.85
C VAL A 105 15.96 40.61 -20.73
#